data_AF-A0A504J3Y5-F1
#
_entry.id   AF-A0A504J3Y5-F1
#
_cell.length_a   1.000
_cell.length_b   1.000
_cell.length_c   1.000
_cell.angle_alpha   90.00
_cell.angle_beta   90.00
_cell.angle_gamma   90.00
#
_symmetry.space_group_name_H-M   'P 1'
#
loop_
_entity.id
_entity.type
_entity.pdbx_description
1 polymer ?
#
loop_
_entity_poly.entity_id
_entity_poly.type
_entity_poly.pdbx_seq_one_letter_code
_entity_poly.pdbx_strand_id
1 'polypeptide(L)'
;MNAIKLIVLVLITTLYACKNDKKEDIDSAKKQAKESDVIELEVPLEPKGNSNATGKITFIEDEGMVNMIVELSGLSQGQHAIYIHEKSNGEHLSSSNDLEGKWGAKEGYHIKNLKADAQGNAMLTFATNDWCMGCKDSKKDIIGKAIIVHQKVEDSSAQSNNVSDRISCAGIIQ
;
A
#
# COMPACT_ATOMS: atom_id res chain seq x y z
N MET A 1 7.53 91.65 -5.16
CA MET A 1 8.23 91.52 -3.87
C MET A 1 9.10 90.28 -3.94
N ASN A 2 10.40 90.51 -4.10
CA ASN A 2 11.42 89.46 -4.09
C ASN A 2 11.70 89.06 -2.65
N ALA A 3 11.86 87.77 -2.40
CA ALA A 3 12.65 87.29 -1.27
C ALA A 3 13.52 86.12 -1.75
N ILE A 4 14.74 86.48 -2.14
CA ILE A 4 15.92 85.64 -2.19
C ILE A 4 16.51 85.57 -0.77
N LYS A 5 17.22 84.46 -0.46
CA LYS A 5 18.17 84.16 0.65
C LYS A 5 17.66 82.97 1.48
N LEU A 6 18.43 81.96 1.86
CA LEU A 6 19.89 81.76 1.88
C LEU A 6 20.16 80.24 1.91
N ILE A 7 21.19 79.80 1.20
CA ILE A 7 21.75 78.45 1.26
C ILE A 7 22.50 78.30 2.60
N VAL A 8 22.25 77.20 3.33
CA VAL A 8 23.24 76.64 4.27
C VAL A 8 23.52 75.20 3.87
N LEU A 9 24.75 75.04 3.38
CA LEU A 9 25.46 73.81 3.08
C LEU A 9 25.78 73.08 4.39
N VAL A 10 25.29 71.86 4.57
CA VAL A 10 25.86 70.91 5.54
C VAL A 10 26.22 69.64 4.79
N LEU A 11 27.51 69.49 4.51
CA LEU A 11 28.15 68.24 4.14
C LEU A 11 28.06 67.29 5.34
N ILE A 12 27.36 66.17 5.19
CA ILE A 12 27.61 64.97 5.99
C ILE A 12 27.83 63.83 5.01
N THR A 13 29.11 63.56 4.77
CA THR A 13 29.59 62.34 4.14
C THR A 13 29.55 61.21 5.17
N THR A 14 28.66 60.25 4.98
CA THR A 14 28.85 58.89 5.52
C THR A 14 28.82 57.90 4.36
N LEU A 15 30.01 57.42 4.01
CA LEU A 15 30.22 56.27 3.15
C LEU A 15 29.75 55.03 3.92
N TYR A 16 28.60 54.47 3.57
CA TYR A 16 28.37 53.03 3.76
C TYR A 16 28.61 52.34 2.43
N ALA A 17 29.71 51.59 2.42
CA ALA A 17 30.13 50.75 1.32
C ALA A 17 29.22 49.51 1.18
N CYS A 18 28.90 49.22 -0.08
CA CYS A 18 28.62 47.90 -0.68
C CYS A 18 27.47 47.06 -0.12
N LYS A 19 26.44 46.84 -0.97
CA LYS A 19 26.46 45.72 -1.92
C LYS A 19 25.40 45.93 -3.02
N ASN A 20 25.86 46.19 -4.24
CA ASN A 20 25.09 45.87 -5.44
C ASN A 20 24.97 44.34 -5.51
N ASP A 21 23.79 43.82 -5.84
CA ASP A 21 23.67 42.96 -7.01
C ASP A 21 22.21 42.85 -7.50
N LYS A 22 22.14 42.74 -8.81
CA LYS A 22 21.01 42.77 -9.74
C LYS A 22 19.79 41.95 -9.31
N LYS A 23 18.64 42.53 -9.65
CA LYS A 23 17.37 41.82 -9.84
C LYS A 23 17.42 41.13 -11.20
N GLU A 24 17.70 39.83 -11.22
CA GLU A 24 17.41 38.95 -12.35
C GLU A 24 16.31 37.98 -11.90
N ASP A 25 15.16 38.15 -12.54
CA ASP A 25 14.04 37.22 -12.60
C ASP A 25 14.41 36.16 -13.64
N ILE A 26 14.40 34.87 -13.26
CA ILE A 26 14.06 33.70 -14.09
C ILE A 26 14.24 32.42 -13.24
N ASP A 27 13.17 31.62 -13.24
CA ASP A 27 13.11 30.17 -13.05
C ASP A 27 13.26 29.62 -11.61
N SER A 28 12.16 29.06 -11.08
CA SER A 28 11.94 27.61 -11.17
C SER A 28 10.79 27.19 -10.27
N ALA A 29 9.82 26.54 -10.91
CA ALA A 29 8.77 25.70 -10.37
C ALA A 29 8.79 25.46 -8.84
N LYS A 30 7.81 26.06 -8.17
CA LYS A 30 7.32 25.58 -6.88
C LYS A 30 6.67 24.21 -7.11
N LYS A 31 7.51 23.16 -7.23
CA LYS A 31 7.08 21.76 -7.17
C LYS A 31 6.59 21.56 -5.74
N GLN A 32 5.27 21.57 -5.61
CA GLN A 32 4.55 21.24 -4.38
C GLN A 32 5.02 19.84 -3.97
N ALA A 33 5.87 19.76 -2.93
CA ALA A 33 6.20 18.50 -2.29
C ALA A 33 4.88 17.96 -1.71
N LYS A 34 4.35 16.91 -2.35
CA LYS A 34 3.21 16.15 -1.86
C LYS A 34 3.67 15.53 -0.53
N GLU A 35 2.97 15.87 0.55
CA GLU A 35 3.06 15.17 1.83
C GLU A 35 2.82 13.69 1.54
N SER A 36 3.86 12.86 1.65
CA SER A 36 3.74 11.40 1.48
C SER A 36 3.22 10.88 2.81
N ASP A 37 1.90 10.72 2.89
CA ASP A 37 1.28 9.99 3.99
C ASP A 37 1.65 8.52 3.82
N VAL A 38 2.65 8.06 4.56
CA VAL A 38 2.95 6.63 4.70
C VAL A 38 1.84 6.03 5.56
N ILE A 39 1.06 5.12 4.98
CA ILE A 39 -0.01 4.41 5.67
C ILE A 39 0.51 3.03 6.05
N GLU A 40 0.43 2.67 7.34
CA GLU A 40 0.77 1.34 7.83
C GLU A 40 -0.45 0.69 8.48
N LEU A 41 -0.69 -0.59 8.16
CA LEU A 41 -1.78 -1.38 8.71
C LEU A 41 -1.31 -2.80 9.04
N GLU A 42 -1.39 -3.19 10.32
CA GLU A 42 -1.15 -4.56 10.76
C GLU A 42 -2.49 -5.30 10.95
N VAL A 43 -2.60 -6.49 10.35
CA VAL A 43 -3.79 -7.32 10.35
C VAL A 43 -3.44 -8.71 10.91
N PRO A 44 -4.03 -9.15 12.04
CA PRO A 44 -3.80 -10.50 12.56
C PRO A 44 -4.51 -11.54 11.69
N LEU A 45 -3.80 -12.63 11.36
CA LEU A 45 -4.33 -13.79 10.66
C LEU A 45 -4.80 -14.84 11.66
N GLU A 46 -6.08 -15.21 11.54
CA GLU A 46 -6.71 -16.19 12.42
C GLU A 46 -6.88 -17.56 11.75
N PRO A 47 -6.68 -18.66 12.49
CA PRO A 47 -6.85 -20.00 11.96
C PRO A 47 -8.30 -20.28 11.57
N LYS A 48 -8.49 -21.17 10.59
CA LYS A 48 -9.81 -21.65 10.15
C LYS A 48 -9.91 -23.17 10.14
N GLY A 49 -11.12 -23.66 10.43
CA GLY A 49 -11.40 -25.09 10.52
C GLY A 49 -10.55 -25.75 11.59
N ASN A 50 -9.78 -26.77 11.21
CA ASN A 50 -8.88 -27.52 12.09
C ASN A 50 -7.40 -27.06 11.98
N SER A 51 -7.14 -25.96 11.29
CA SER A 51 -5.80 -25.40 11.16
C SER A 51 -5.35 -24.73 12.45
N ASN A 52 -4.03 -24.73 12.70
CA ASN A 52 -3.40 -23.92 13.74
C ASN A 52 -2.65 -22.71 13.16
N ALA A 53 -2.84 -22.43 11.87
CA ALA A 53 -2.09 -21.38 11.16
C ALA A 53 -2.49 -19.98 11.65
N THR A 54 -1.55 -19.32 12.31
CA THR A 54 -1.71 -17.99 12.91
C THR A 54 -0.54 -17.10 12.52
N GLY A 55 -0.76 -15.78 12.57
CA GLY A 55 0.29 -14.81 12.31
C GLY A 55 -0.27 -13.44 12.01
N LYS A 56 0.36 -12.71 11.11
CA LYS A 56 -0.04 -11.35 10.75
C LYS A 56 0.37 -10.95 9.34
N ILE A 57 -0.25 -9.88 8.87
CA ILE A 57 0.11 -9.19 7.64
C ILE A 57 0.31 -7.72 7.96
N THR A 58 1.42 -7.15 7.53
CA THR A 58 1.67 -5.71 7.58
C THR A 58 1.60 -5.15 6.18
N PHE A 59 0.74 -4.17 5.98
CA PHE A 59 0.67 -3.37 4.76
C PHE A 59 1.32 -2.01 4.99
N ILE A 60 2.12 -1.55 4.04
CA ILE A 60 2.74 -0.23 4.05
C ILE A 60 2.55 0.39 2.68
N GLU A 61 1.75 1.45 2.59
CA GLU A 61 1.63 2.25 1.36
C GLU A 61 2.51 3.49 1.47
N ASP A 62 3.42 3.63 0.51
CA ASP A 62 4.26 4.82 0.35
C ASP A 62 4.37 5.17 -1.14
N GLU A 63 4.16 6.43 -1.48
CA GLU A 63 4.20 6.96 -2.85
C GLU A 63 3.39 6.15 -3.90
N GLY A 64 2.29 5.51 -3.48
CA GLY A 64 1.43 4.69 -4.34
C GLY A 64 1.93 3.27 -4.61
N MET A 65 2.94 2.82 -3.86
CA MET A 65 3.37 1.42 -3.78
C MET A 65 2.90 0.82 -2.47
N VAL A 66 2.13 -0.27 -2.54
CA VAL A 66 1.73 -1.05 -1.37
C VAL A 66 2.70 -2.22 -1.19
N ASN A 67 3.41 -2.22 -0.08
CA ASN A 67 4.21 -3.34 0.40
C ASN A 67 3.35 -4.18 1.35
N MET A 68 3.38 -5.50 1.18
CA MET A 68 2.72 -6.47 2.04
C MET A 68 3.79 -7.42 2.59
N ILE A 69 3.82 -7.56 3.91
CA ILE A 69 4.69 -8.50 4.63
C ILE A 69 3.77 -9.47 5.35
N VAL A 70 3.89 -10.76 5.05
CA VAL A 70 3.13 -11.83 5.71
C VAL A 70 4.08 -12.64 6.55
N GLU A 71 3.69 -12.90 7.79
CA GLU A 71 4.39 -13.78 8.72
C GLU A 71 3.38 -14.77 9.29
N LEU A 72 3.65 -16.06 9.11
CA LEU A 72 2.77 -17.15 9.54
C LEU A 72 3.56 -18.27 10.19
N SER A 73 2.90 -18.94 11.14
CA SER A 73 3.36 -20.17 11.78
C SER A 73 2.23 -21.18 11.85
N GLY A 74 2.54 -22.44 12.15
CA GLY A 74 1.52 -23.50 12.26
C GLY A 74 0.99 -24.02 10.92
N LEU A 75 1.69 -23.73 9.82
CA LEU A 75 1.43 -24.29 8.50
C LEU A 75 2.01 -25.70 8.39
N SER A 76 1.50 -26.49 7.44
CA SER A 76 2.24 -27.68 6.98
C SER A 76 3.45 -27.25 6.14
N GLN A 77 4.54 -28.02 6.13
CA GLN A 77 5.64 -27.77 5.20
C GLN A 77 5.14 -27.81 3.75
N GLY A 78 5.51 -26.80 2.94
CA GLY A 78 5.15 -26.77 1.52
C GLY A 78 4.71 -25.41 1.00
N GLN A 79 4.00 -25.42 -0.13
CA GLN A 79 3.48 -24.21 -0.78
C GLN A 79 2.01 -24.00 -0.42
N HIS A 80 1.68 -22.76 -0.09
CA HIS A 80 0.35 -22.30 0.31
C HIS A 80 -0.04 -21.09 -0.52
N ALA A 81 -1.18 -21.12 -1.20
CA ALA A 81 -1.62 -19.97 -1.96
C ALA A 81 -2.25 -18.91 -1.04
N ILE A 82 -1.97 -17.63 -1.31
CA ILE A 82 -2.58 -16.50 -0.62
C ILE A 82 -3.36 -15.62 -1.62
N TYR A 83 -4.59 -15.30 -1.26
CA TYR A 83 -5.51 -14.53 -2.09
C TYR A 83 -6.12 -13.35 -1.31
N ILE A 84 -6.44 -12.26 -2.02
CA ILE A 84 -7.36 -11.24 -1.53
C ILE A 84 -8.74 -11.44 -2.17
N HIS A 85 -9.77 -11.57 -1.35
CA HIS A 85 -11.16 -11.68 -1.76
C HIS A 85 -11.94 -10.41 -1.42
N GLU A 86 -12.94 -10.10 -2.24
CA GLU A 86 -13.99 -9.16 -1.81
C GLU A 86 -14.68 -9.71 -0.55
N LYS A 87 -14.96 -8.83 0.41
CA LYS A 87 -15.79 -9.20 1.55
C LYS A 87 -17.24 -9.26 1.09
N SER A 88 -17.82 -10.44 1.09
CA SER A 88 -19.25 -10.62 0.78
C SER A 88 -20.09 -9.99 1.89
N ASN A 89 -20.85 -8.95 1.58
CA ASN A 89 -21.91 -8.41 2.42
C ASN A 89 -23.12 -9.36 2.42
N GLY A 90 -22.95 -10.61 2.88
CA GLY A 90 -24.01 -11.63 2.88
C GLY A 90 -24.33 -12.20 1.49
N GLU A 91 -24.37 -13.54 1.44
CA GLU A 91 -25.10 -14.41 0.49
C GLU A 91 -24.92 -14.21 -1.04
N HIS A 92 -24.32 -15.24 -1.66
CA HIS A 92 -24.19 -15.54 -3.09
C HIS A 92 -23.13 -14.77 -3.92
N LEU A 93 -22.05 -15.49 -4.27
CA LEU A 93 -21.12 -15.15 -5.34
C LEU A 93 -21.51 -15.96 -6.60
N SER A 94 -21.80 -15.29 -7.72
CA SER A 94 -22.07 -15.93 -9.02
C SER A 94 -20.98 -15.62 -10.07
N SER A 95 -20.41 -16.72 -10.57
CA SER A 95 -19.77 -17.05 -11.86
C SER A 95 -19.17 -15.98 -12.79
N SER A 96 -17.87 -16.06 -13.09
CA SER A 96 -17.35 -16.73 -14.32
C SER A 96 -15.80 -16.68 -14.44
N ASN A 97 -15.26 -17.78 -14.95
CA ASN A 97 -13.86 -18.10 -15.26
C ASN A 97 -13.02 -17.00 -15.92
N ASP A 98 -11.80 -16.79 -15.41
CA ASP A 98 -10.54 -17.18 -16.07
C ASP A 98 -9.42 -17.11 -15.03
N LEU A 99 -8.47 -18.05 -15.09
CA LEU A 99 -7.32 -18.16 -14.19
C LEU A 99 -6.50 -16.86 -14.17
N GLU A 100 -5.91 -16.57 -13.00
CA GLU A 100 -5.45 -15.25 -12.50
C GLU A 100 -6.59 -14.39 -11.97
N GLY A 101 -6.82 -14.58 -10.67
CA GLY A 101 -7.86 -13.98 -9.86
C GLY A 101 -8.21 -12.53 -10.16
N LYS A 102 -9.40 -12.31 -10.71
CA LYS A 102 -10.00 -10.97 -10.79
C LYS A 102 -10.66 -10.63 -9.47
N TRP A 103 -10.58 -9.36 -9.06
CA TRP A 103 -11.40 -8.82 -7.98
C TRP A 103 -12.88 -9.18 -8.19
N GLY A 104 -13.52 -9.73 -7.16
CA GLY A 104 -14.93 -10.16 -7.21
C GLY A 104 -15.18 -11.58 -7.74
N ALA A 105 -14.16 -12.31 -8.20
CA ALA A 105 -14.29 -13.75 -8.48
C ALA A 105 -14.40 -14.55 -7.17
N LYS A 106 -15.00 -15.75 -7.23
CA LYS A 106 -15.12 -16.65 -6.06
C LYS A 106 -13.74 -17.06 -5.54
N GLU A 107 -12.77 -17.14 -6.45
CA GLU A 107 -11.39 -17.52 -6.26
C GLU A 107 -10.52 -16.38 -5.70
N GLY A 108 -10.95 -15.12 -5.79
CA GLY A 108 -10.18 -13.95 -5.31
C GLY A 108 -8.93 -13.63 -6.15
N TYR A 109 -8.26 -12.50 -5.88
CA TYR A 109 -7.01 -12.10 -6.55
C TYR A 109 -5.81 -12.89 -6.00
N HIS A 110 -5.11 -13.64 -6.86
CA HIS A 110 -3.93 -14.40 -6.47
C HIS A 110 -2.73 -13.48 -6.25
N ILE A 111 -2.17 -13.48 -5.05
CA ILE A 111 -1.02 -12.62 -4.73
C ILE A 111 0.28 -13.34 -5.13
N LYS A 112 0.60 -14.42 -4.41
CA LYS A 112 1.76 -15.30 -4.55
C LYS A 112 1.50 -16.60 -3.80
N ASN A 113 2.45 -17.53 -3.86
CA ASN A 113 2.52 -18.66 -2.93
C ASN A 113 3.47 -18.34 -1.76
N LEU A 114 3.03 -18.66 -0.55
CA LEU A 114 3.84 -18.74 0.67
C LEU A 114 4.53 -20.11 0.72
N LYS A 115 5.83 -20.11 1.03
CA LYS A 115 6.56 -21.36 1.27
C LYS A 115 6.81 -21.53 2.76
N ALA A 116 6.17 -22.53 3.35
CA ALA A 116 6.40 -22.94 4.73
C ALA A 116 7.61 -23.88 4.84
N ASP A 117 8.45 -23.64 5.84
CA ASP A 117 9.57 -24.49 6.20
C ASP A 117 9.12 -25.78 6.93
N ALA A 118 10.08 -26.60 7.35
CA ALA A 118 9.81 -27.85 8.06
C ALA A 118 9.21 -27.65 9.46
N GLN A 119 9.31 -26.44 10.01
CA GLN A 119 8.76 -26.03 11.28
C GLN A 119 7.36 -25.39 11.13
N GLY A 120 6.88 -25.24 9.88
CA GLY A 120 5.58 -24.64 9.58
C GLY A 120 5.58 -23.12 9.60
N ASN A 121 6.75 -22.48 9.50
CA ASN A 121 6.86 -21.03 9.41
C ASN A 121 6.97 -20.58 7.95
N ALA A 122 6.30 -19.49 7.60
CA ALA A 122 6.38 -18.87 6.28
C ALA A 122 6.48 -17.35 6.40
N MET A 123 7.27 -16.75 5.52
CA MET A 123 7.34 -15.31 5.34
C MET A 123 7.24 -14.97 3.85
N LEU A 124 6.50 -13.91 3.53
CA LEU A 124 6.39 -13.38 2.18
C LEU A 124 6.47 -11.85 2.22
N THR A 125 7.31 -11.27 1.37
CA THR A 125 7.29 -9.85 1.06
C THR A 125 6.85 -9.68 -0.38
N PHE A 126 5.88 -8.81 -0.60
CA PHE A 126 5.29 -8.51 -1.90
C PHE A 126 5.09 -7.01 -2.03
N ALA A 127 5.28 -6.45 -3.21
CA ALA A 127 5.04 -5.03 -3.47
C ALA A 127 4.33 -4.85 -4.81
N THR A 128 3.37 -3.93 -4.87
CA THR A 128 2.64 -3.59 -6.10
C THR A 128 2.11 -2.15 -6.07
N ASN A 129 1.94 -1.55 -7.25
CA ASN A 129 1.19 -0.30 -7.47
C ASN A 129 -0.24 -0.54 -8.01
N ASP A 130 -0.67 -1.79 -8.07
CA ASP A 130 -2.03 -2.16 -8.44
C ASP A 130 -3.00 -2.04 -7.27
N TRP A 131 -2.50 -1.82 -6.05
CA TRP A 131 -3.28 -1.65 -4.83
C TRP A 131 -3.13 -0.25 -4.27
N CYS A 132 -4.08 0.12 -3.42
CA CYS A 132 -4.03 1.29 -2.55
C CYS A 132 -4.78 0.96 -1.25
N MET A 133 -4.58 1.75 -0.20
CA MET A 133 -5.29 1.66 1.07
C MET A 133 -6.16 2.90 1.26
N GLY A 134 -7.48 2.73 1.13
CA GLY A 134 -8.47 3.79 1.35
C GLY A 134 -8.61 4.79 0.20
N CYS A 135 -8.14 4.44 -1.02
CA CYS A 135 -8.30 5.31 -2.18
C CYS A 135 -9.69 5.16 -2.85
N LYS A 136 -10.05 6.10 -3.72
CA LYS A 136 -11.38 6.14 -4.36
C LYS A 136 -11.60 5.05 -5.42
N ASP A 137 -10.54 4.38 -5.88
CA ASP A 137 -10.63 3.32 -6.87
C ASP A 137 -10.89 1.98 -6.17
N SER A 138 -12.15 1.55 -6.14
CA SER A 138 -12.56 0.30 -5.47
C SER A 138 -11.96 -0.97 -6.07
N LYS A 139 -11.39 -0.90 -7.28
CA LYS A 139 -10.65 -2.00 -7.91
C LYS A 139 -9.21 -2.09 -7.43
N LYS A 140 -8.71 -1.06 -6.75
CA LYS A 140 -7.37 -1.01 -6.15
C LYS A 140 -7.40 -0.99 -4.62
N ASP A 141 -8.43 -0.38 -4.05
CA ASP A 141 -8.55 -0.21 -2.61
C ASP A 141 -8.70 -1.55 -1.91
N ILE A 142 -7.72 -1.97 -1.11
CA ILE A 142 -7.75 -3.25 -0.39
C ILE A 142 -8.48 -3.16 0.95
N ILE A 143 -8.82 -1.97 1.42
CA ILE A 143 -9.56 -1.79 2.68
C ILE A 143 -10.97 -2.37 2.53
N GLY A 144 -11.42 -3.07 3.57
CA GLY A 144 -12.70 -3.75 3.63
C GLY A 144 -12.72 -5.12 2.95
N LYS A 145 -11.62 -5.55 2.31
CA LYS A 145 -11.49 -6.88 1.69
C LYS A 145 -11.00 -7.93 2.69
N ALA A 146 -10.85 -9.18 2.27
CA ALA A 146 -10.37 -10.28 3.11
C ALA A 146 -9.15 -10.97 2.49
N ILE A 147 -8.16 -11.32 3.31
CA ILE A 147 -7.09 -12.23 2.88
C ILE A 147 -7.38 -13.64 3.36
N ILE A 148 -7.12 -14.62 2.48
CA ILE A 148 -7.28 -16.04 2.78
C ILE A 148 -6.03 -16.79 2.34
N VAL A 149 -5.54 -17.66 3.23
CA VAL A 149 -4.44 -18.59 2.98
C VAL A 149 -5.01 -19.99 2.82
N HIS A 150 -4.57 -20.70 1.79
CA HIS A 150 -5.04 -22.03 1.42
C HIS A 150 -4.02 -23.11 1.76
N GLN A 151 -4.50 -24.31 2.06
CA GLN A 151 -3.68 -25.47 2.37
C GLN A 151 -2.80 -25.94 1.21
N LYS A 152 -3.22 -25.69 -0.03
CA LYS A 152 -2.51 -26.11 -1.24
C LYS A 152 -2.48 -24.97 -2.27
N VAL A 153 -1.53 -25.06 -3.18
CA VAL A 153 -1.53 -24.29 -4.43
C VAL A 153 -2.56 -24.92 -5.37
N GLU A 154 -3.30 -24.12 -6.13
CA GLU A 154 -4.18 -24.63 -7.17
C GLU A 154 -3.36 -25.44 -8.19
N ASP A 155 -3.68 -26.71 -8.33
CA ASP A 155 -3.05 -27.57 -9.31
C ASP A 155 -3.75 -27.35 -10.66
N SER A 156 -3.07 -26.65 -11.58
CA SER A 156 -3.58 -26.34 -12.93
C SER A 156 -3.96 -27.56 -13.78
N SER A 157 -3.71 -28.79 -13.29
CA SER A 157 -3.95 -30.05 -13.99
C SER A 157 -5.19 -30.81 -13.50
N ALA A 158 -5.78 -30.44 -12.36
CA ALA A 158 -6.91 -31.14 -11.80
C ALA A 158 -8.20 -30.34 -11.99
N GLN A 159 -9.13 -30.87 -12.79
CA GLN A 159 -10.54 -30.49 -12.81
C GLN A 159 -11.21 -30.88 -11.48
N SER A 160 -10.65 -30.47 -10.34
CA SER A 160 -11.23 -30.61 -9.03
C SER A 160 -11.49 -29.22 -8.50
N ASN A 161 -12.75 -28.84 -8.58
CA ASN A 161 -13.42 -27.62 -8.11
C ASN A 161 -13.33 -27.43 -6.57
N ASN A 162 -12.35 -28.05 -5.93
CA ASN A 162 -12.10 -27.99 -4.51
C ASN A 162 -10.91 -27.07 -4.30
N VAL A 163 -11.21 -25.78 -4.21
CA VAL A 163 -10.44 -24.81 -3.43
C VAL A 163 -10.46 -25.31 -1.97
N SER A 164 -9.73 -26.39 -1.70
CA SER A 164 -9.84 -27.19 -0.48
C SER A 164 -9.00 -26.55 0.60
N ASP A 165 -9.69 -26.29 1.72
CA ASP A 165 -9.16 -25.94 3.02
C ASP A 165 -8.52 -24.55 3.10
N ARG A 166 -9.37 -23.55 3.34
CA ARG A 166 -8.96 -22.25 3.89
C ARG A 166 -8.43 -22.48 5.29
N ILE A 167 -7.16 -22.17 5.52
CA ILE A 167 -6.46 -22.52 6.77
C ILE A 167 -6.19 -21.31 7.66
N SER A 168 -6.19 -20.10 7.10
CA SER A 168 -6.09 -18.86 7.86
C SER A 168 -6.75 -17.73 7.08
N CYS A 169 -7.35 -16.75 7.75
CA CYS A 169 -7.87 -15.56 7.08
C CYS A 169 -7.92 -14.34 7.99
N ALA A 170 -8.06 -13.16 7.38
CA ALA A 170 -8.35 -11.92 8.08
C ALA A 170 -9.14 -10.94 7.21
N GLY A 171 -9.85 -10.01 7.85
CA GLY A 171 -10.36 -8.83 7.18
C GLY A 171 -9.31 -7.72 7.18
N ILE A 172 -9.14 -7.03 6.05
CA ILE A 172 -8.28 -5.85 5.94
C ILE A 172 -9.12 -4.66 6.41
N ILE A 173 -9.08 -4.37 7.70
CA ILE A 173 -9.84 -3.28 8.33
C ILE A 173 -8.87 -2.39 9.11
N GLN A 174 -9.09 -1.08 9.05
CA GLN A 174 -8.39 -0.09 9.87
C GLN A 174 -8.94 -0.05 11.30
#